data_AF-A0A1J4RTK0-F1
#
_entry.id   AF-A0A1J4RTK0-F1
#
_cell.length_a   1.000
_cell.length_b   1.000
_cell.length_c   1.000
_cell.angle_alpha   90.00
_cell.angle_beta   90.00
_cell.angle_gamma   90.00
#
_symmetry.space_group_name_H-M   'P 1'
#
loop_
_entity.id
_entity.type
_entity.pdbx_description
1 polymer ?
#
loop_
_entity_poly.entity_id
_entity_poly.type
_entity_poly.pdbx_seq_one_letter_code
_entity_poly.pdbx_strand_id
1 'polypeptide(L)'
;MALYKQGRRGISLHIGNEILTQDRNYLLAHQLIAYSSMSLQSRRGAVQELEHLQELHPDYVDVYQFFQAICHYFEGKYAASVSVFQQIPTQSAYFHDALRYLFLSYIALGDTAKAGETATELLQTDDLVIADIYTIFDLFFYTPLKEKSEFTLYAFFPQVVDEALRICESRFTKYGYVCLYGKAGSLIADHEEDKALRLLEGVVKRYPRAELYEYIGDLYRNKGEKTVAQGRYQQAFLLAESFPK
;
A
#
# COMPACT_ATOMS: atom_id res chain seq x y z
N MET A 1 2.28 23.17 -18.16
CA MET A 1 2.06 22.67 -16.78
C MET A 1 0.86 23.31 -16.04
N ALA A 2 0.51 24.58 -16.27
CA ALA A 2 -0.62 25.22 -15.57
C ALA A 2 -1.98 24.54 -15.78
N LEU A 3 -2.30 24.14 -17.02
CA LEU A 3 -3.55 23.44 -17.35
C LEU A 3 -3.64 22.06 -16.67
N TYR A 4 -2.52 21.34 -16.63
CA TYR A 4 -2.42 20.11 -15.84
C TYR A 4 -2.73 20.42 -14.37
N LYS A 5 -2.05 21.38 -13.74
CA LYS A 5 -2.30 21.75 -12.34
C LYS A 5 -3.77 22.15 -12.06
N GLN A 6 -4.51 22.65 -13.05
CA GLN A 6 -5.94 22.97 -12.95
C GLN A 6 -6.88 21.78 -13.18
N GLY A 7 -6.36 20.55 -13.25
CA GLY A 7 -7.15 19.34 -13.48
C GLY A 7 -7.59 19.13 -14.93
N ARG A 8 -7.16 19.97 -15.88
CA ARG A 8 -7.51 19.86 -17.31
C ARG A 8 -6.61 18.84 -18.01
N ARG A 9 -6.70 17.57 -17.60
CA ARG A 9 -5.83 16.47 -18.05
C ARG A 9 -5.98 16.16 -19.54
N GLY A 10 -7.21 16.06 -20.05
CA GLY A 10 -7.46 15.78 -21.48
C GLY A 10 -6.91 16.87 -22.40
N ILE A 11 -7.09 18.14 -22.03
CA ILE A 11 -6.54 19.29 -22.78
C ILE A 11 -5.01 19.28 -22.71
N SER A 12 -4.44 18.98 -21.54
CA SER A 12 -2.99 18.90 -21.37
C SER A 12 -2.36 17.80 -22.23
N LEU A 13 -3.01 16.64 -22.32
CA LEU A 13 -2.63 15.55 -23.21
C LEU A 13 -2.68 15.97 -24.68
N HIS A 14 -3.76 16.63 -25.10
CA HIS A 14 -3.91 17.10 -26.48
C HIS A 14 -2.82 18.10 -26.87
N ILE A 15 -2.59 19.12 -26.04
CA ILE A 15 -1.54 20.13 -26.27
C ILE A 15 -0.15 19.48 -26.32
N GLY A 16 0.14 18.52 -25.44
CA GLY A 16 1.40 17.78 -25.48
C GLY A 16 1.61 17.09 -26.83
N ASN A 17 0.59 16.37 -27.32
CA ASN A 17 0.65 15.71 -28.63
C ASN A 17 0.84 16.71 -29.78
N GLU A 18 0.15 17.86 -29.76
CA GLU A 18 0.33 18.90 -30.78
C GLU A 18 1.76 19.44 -30.81
N ILE A 19 2.36 19.71 -29.64
CA ILE A 19 3.74 20.19 -29.56
C ILE A 19 4.71 19.16 -30.16
N LEU A 20 4.51 17.86 -29.89
CA LEU A 20 5.38 16.81 -30.44
C LEU A 20 5.32 16.68 -31.97
N THR A 21 4.28 17.20 -32.62
CA THR A 21 4.25 17.27 -34.09
C THR A 21 5.25 18.30 -34.65
N GLN A 22 5.64 19.27 -33.84
CA GLN A 22 6.54 20.37 -34.21
C GLN A 22 7.95 20.17 -33.66
N ASP A 23 8.06 19.70 -32.40
CA ASP A 23 9.31 19.39 -31.73
C ASP A 23 9.20 18.06 -30.99
N ARG A 24 9.77 17.02 -31.60
CA ARG A 24 9.64 15.63 -31.13
C ARG A 24 10.34 15.34 -29.82
N ASN A 25 11.26 16.19 -29.36
CA ASN A 25 12.03 15.96 -28.14
C ASN A 25 11.73 17.03 -27.07
N TYR A 26 10.62 17.76 -27.22
CA TYR A 26 10.26 18.82 -26.29
C TYR A 26 9.89 18.22 -24.93
N LEU A 27 10.81 18.31 -23.97
CA LEU A 27 10.71 17.67 -22.65
C LEU A 27 9.35 17.88 -21.96
N LEU A 28 8.85 19.12 -21.94
CA LEU A 28 7.59 19.44 -21.26
C LEU A 28 6.38 18.80 -21.94
N ALA A 29 6.42 18.56 -23.26
CA ALA A 29 5.33 17.89 -23.96
C ALA A 29 5.24 16.42 -23.51
N HIS A 30 6.37 15.70 -23.48
CA HIS A 30 6.42 14.32 -22.95
C HIS A 30 5.94 14.26 -21.49
N GLN A 31 6.36 15.19 -20.63
CA GLN A 31 5.87 15.27 -19.24
C GLN A 31 4.34 15.48 -19.18
N LEU A 32 3.79 16.35 -20.02
CA LEU A 32 2.34 16.58 -20.08
C LEU A 32 1.59 15.33 -20.53
N ILE A 33 2.09 14.63 -21.55
CA ILE A 33 1.47 13.39 -22.06
C ILE A 33 1.54 12.30 -21.00
N ALA A 34 2.73 12.04 -20.43
CA ALA A 34 2.95 11.03 -19.39
C ALA A 34 1.98 11.22 -18.21
N TYR A 35 2.05 12.38 -17.55
CA TYR A 35 1.29 12.61 -16.32
C TYR A 35 -0.22 12.72 -16.57
N SER A 36 -0.63 13.27 -17.72
CA SER A 36 -2.05 13.30 -18.09
C SER A 36 -2.57 11.90 -18.39
N SER A 37 -1.78 11.06 -19.06
CA SER A 37 -2.13 9.67 -19.36
C SER A 37 -2.28 8.84 -18.09
N MET A 38 -1.38 9.01 -17.10
CA MET A 38 -1.53 8.39 -15.78
C MET A 38 -2.84 8.78 -15.10
N SER A 39 -3.14 10.09 -15.08
CA SER A 39 -4.36 10.62 -14.45
C SER A 39 -5.64 10.13 -15.13
N LEU A 40 -5.58 9.88 -16.44
CA LEU A 40 -6.67 9.36 -17.25
C LEU A 40 -6.72 7.83 -17.28
N GLN A 41 -5.92 7.15 -16.46
CA GLN A 41 -5.79 5.69 -16.40
C GLN A 41 -5.33 5.04 -17.71
N SER A 42 -4.77 5.83 -18.64
CA SER A 42 -4.09 5.34 -19.84
C SER A 42 -2.63 4.98 -19.51
N ARG A 43 -2.45 3.92 -18.70
CA ARG A 43 -1.16 3.60 -18.08
C ARG A 43 -0.12 3.11 -19.08
N ARG A 44 -0.53 2.42 -20.15
CA ARG A 44 0.39 1.96 -21.22
C ARG A 44 1.04 3.13 -21.97
N GLY A 45 0.24 4.15 -22.33
CA GLY A 45 0.76 5.35 -22.97
C GLY A 45 1.68 6.14 -22.03
N ALA A 46 1.34 6.20 -20.73
CA ALA A 46 2.20 6.83 -19.75
C ALA A 46 3.58 6.17 -19.63
N VAL A 47 3.65 4.83 -19.61
CA VAL A 47 4.92 4.09 -19.51
C VAL A 47 5.87 4.43 -20.66
N GLN A 48 5.39 4.44 -21.91
CA GLN A 48 6.22 4.75 -23.08
C GLN A 48 6.84 6.15 -22.99
N GLU A 49 6.04 7.12 -22.56
CA GLU A 49 6.53 8.49 -22.38
C GLU A 49 7.51 8.62 -21.22
N LEU A 50 7.28 7.89 -20.12
CA LEU A 50 8.19 7.87 -18.96
C LEU A 50 9.53 7.19 -19.27
N GLU A 51 9.53 6.16 -20.12
CA GLU A 51 10.76 5.55 -20.65
C GLU A 51 11.55 6.56 -21.48
N HIS A 52 10.89 7.28 -22.38
CA HIS A 52 11.56 8.30 -23.19
C HIS A 52 12.07 9.49 -22.36
N LEU A 53 11.33 9.90 -21.33
CA LEU A 53 11.74 10.97 -20.41
C LEU A 53 13.02 10.64 -19.66
N GLN A 54 13.31 9.37 -19.37
CA GLN A 54 14.56 8.95 -18.75
C GLN A 54 15.77 9.22 -19.64
N GLU A 55 15.61 9.09 -20.96
CA GLU A 55 16.67 9.40 -21.94
C GLU A 55 16.85 10.92 -22.11
N LEU A 56 15.73 11.66 -22.18
CA LEU A 56 15.74 13.10 -22.41
C LEU A 56 16.17 13.93 -21.20
N HIS A 57 15.97 13.41 -19.98
CA HIS A 57 16.22 14.14 -18.75
C HIS A 57 16.83 13.23 -17.66
N PRO A 58 18.12 12.85 -17.83
CA PRO A 58 18.81 11.89 -16.97
C PRO A 58 18.84 12.25 -15.48
N ASP A 59 18.85 13.55 -15.15
CA ASP A 59 18.93 14.04 -13.77
C ASP A 59 17.67 13.76 -12.93
N TYR A 60 16.56 13.34 -13.57
CA TYR A 60 15.27 13.06 -12.91
C TYR A 60 14.77 11.63 -13.21
N VAL A 61 15.69 10.74 -13.60
CA VAL A 61 15.37 9.35 -13.95
C VAL A 61 14.63 8.63 -12.83
N ASP A 62 15.00 8.87 -11.57
CA ASP A 62 14.35 8.26 -10.41
C ASP A 62 12.85 8.60 -10.33
N VAL A 63 12.47 9.85 -10.62
CA VAL A 63 11.07 10.30 -10.68
C VAL A 63 10.30 9.58 -11.77
N TYR A 64 10.92 9.45 -12.95
CA TYR A 64 10.29 8.79 -14.09
C TYR A 64 10.15 7.29 -13.88
N GLN A 65 11.19 6.64 -13.34
CA GLN A 65 11.17 5.25 -12.92
C GLN A 65 10.11 5.00 -11.86
N PHE A 66 10.00 5.87 -10.85
CA PHE A 66 8.97 5.77 -9.83
C PHE A 66 7.57 5.76 -10.46
N PHE A 67 7.24 6.75 -11.29
CA PHE A 67 5.92 6.79 -11.94
C PHE A 67 5.69 5.67 -12.95
N GLN A 68 6.74 5.19 -13.62
CA GLN A 68 6.67 4.05 -14.54
C GLN A 68 6.33 2.76 -13.77
N ALA A 69 7.03 2.51 -12.67
CA ALA A 69 6.79 1.37 -11.80
C ALA A 69 5.38 1.41 -11.20
N ILE A 70 4.91 2.57 -10.74
CA ILE A 70 3.52 2.77 -10.31
C ILE A 70 2.52 2.39 -11.40
N CYS A 71 2.77 2.78 -12.65
CA CYS A 71 1.92 2.38 -13.77
C CYS A 71 1.89 0.86 -13.94
N HIS A 72 3.05 0.19 -13.85
CA HIS A 72 3.11 -1.27 -13.90
C HIS A 72 2.35 -1.93 -12.75
N TYR A 73 2.52 -1.44 -11.52
CA TYR A 73 1.84 -1.94 -10.33
C TYR A 73 0.31 -1.93 -10.52
N PHE A 74 -0.24 -0.78 -10.90
CA PHE A 74 -1.69 -0.65 -11.04
C PHE A 74 -2.28 -1.41 -12.24
N GLU A 75 -1.46 -1.77 -13.24
CA GLU A 75 -1.84 -2.71 -14.33
C GLU A 75 -1.72 -4.19 -13.91
N GLY A 76 -1.36 -4.49 -12.66
CA GLY A 76 -1.11 -5.86 -12.18
C GLY A 76 0.18 -6.47 -12.73
N LYS A 77 1.06 -5.68 -13.35
CA LYS A 77 2.36 -6.13 -13.89
C LYS A 77 3.43 -6.08 -12.81
N TYR A 78 3.23 -6.81 -11.72
CA TYR A 78 4.05 -6.72 -10.51
C TYR A 78 5.54 -7.03 -10.76
N ALA A 79 5.87 -8.01 -11.60
CA ALA A 79 7.27 -8.32 -11.92
C ALA A 79 7.99 -7.16 -12.65
N ALA A 80 7.30 -6.49 -13.58
CA ALA A 80 7.84 -5.30 -14.25
C ALA A 80 7.96 -4.13 -13.27
N SER A 81 6.95 -3.97 -12.39
CA SER A 81 6.98 -2.96 -11.33
C SER A 81 8.19 -3.14 -10.41
N VAL A 82 8.47 -4.36 -9.96
CA VAL A 82 9.64 -4.69 -9.14
C VAL A 82 10.93 -4.33 -9.86
N SER A 83 11.06 -4.77 -11.12
CA SER A 83 12.27 -4.54 -11.91
C SER A 83 12.60 -3.05 -12.06
N VAL A 84 11.60 -2.17 -12.15
CA VAL A 84 11.81 -0.73 -12.24
C VAL A 84 12.04 -0.11 -10.85
N PHE A 85 11.25 -0.46 -9.82
CA PHE A 85 11.46 0.08 -8.48
C PHE A 85 12.84 -0.23 -7.90
N GLN A 86 13.41 -1.41 -8.20
CA GLN A 86 14.77 -1.78 -7.76
C GLN A 86 15.88 -0.90 -8.34
N GLN A 87 15.60 -0.13 -9.39
CA GLN A 87 16.57 0.77 -10.02
C GLN A 87 16.61 2.15 -9.32
N ILE A 88 15.64 2.44 -8.46
CA ILE A 88 15.55 3.73 -7.76
C ILE A 88 16.64 3.77 -6.67
N PRO A 89 17.57 4.76 -6.70
CA PRO A 89 18.64 4.85 -5.72
C PRO A 89 18.13 5.09 -4.31
N THR A 90 18.86 4.61 -3.31
CA THR A 90 18.49 4.77 -1.89
C THR A 90 18.48 6.23 -1.41
N GLN A 91 19.18 7.14 -2.11
CA GLN A 91 19.18 8.57 -1.84
C GLN A 91 18.02 9.32 -2.51
N SER A 92 17.21 8.65 -3.35
CA SER A 92 16.07 9.26 -4.02
C SER A 92 15.02 9.66 -3.00
N ALA A 93 14.38 10.81 -3.21
CA ALA A 93 13.21 11.22 -2.43
C ALA A 93 12.02 10.25 -2.58
N TYR A 94 12.05 9.38 -3.59
CA TYR A 94 11.01 8.37 -3.85
C TYR A 94 11.37 6.99 -3.30
N PHE A 95 12.55 6.81 -2.70
CA PHE A 95 13.02 5.49 -2.29
C PHE A 95 12.10 4.85 -1.24
N HIS A 96 11.66 5.61 -0.24
CA HIS A 96 10.72 5.12 0.77
C HIS A 96 9.40 4.65 0.15
N ASP A 97 8.83 5.45 -0.76
CA ASP A 97 7.62 5.06 -1.48
C ASP A 97 7.86 3.85 -2.38
N ALA A 98 9.03 3.75 -3.02
CA ALA A 98 9.41 2.59 -3.83
C ALA A 98 9.44 1.31 -2.98
N LEU A 99 9.96 1.36 -1.74
CA LEU A 99 9.93 0.23 -0.80
C LEU A 99 8.49 -0.19 -0.47
N ARG A 100 7.56 0.75 -0.26
CA ARG A 100 6.14 0.43 -0.04
C ARG A 100 5.58 -0.40 -1.19
N TYR A 101 5.78 0.05 -2.43
CA TYR A 101 5.25 -0.65 -3.59
C TYR A 101 6.04 -1.92 -3.95
N LEU A 102 7.33 -2.00 -3.64
CA LEU A 102 8.10 -3.24 -3.74
C LEU A 102 7.53 -4.30 -2.79
N PHE A 103 7.30 -3.94 -1.53
CA PHE A 103 6.69 -4.83 -0.55
C PHE A 103 5.33 -5.35 -1.05
N LEU A 104 4.44 -4.46 -1.48
CA LEU A 104 3.13 -4.83 -2.03
C LEU A 104 3.24 -5.67 -3.31
N SER A 105 4.21 -5.39 -4.18
CA SER A 105 4.42 -6.16 -5.40
C SER A 105 4.92 -7.58 -5.12
N TYR A 106 5.84 -7.75 -4.16
CA TYR A 106 6.32 -9.07 -3.76
C TYR A 106 5.21 -9.89 -3.10
N ILE A 107 4.37 -9.27 -2.29
CA ILE A 107 3.16 -9.89 -1.75
C ILE A 107 2.26 -10.40 -2.88
N ALA A 108 1.97 -9.56 -3.88
CA ALA A 108 1.14 -9.93 -5.02
C ALA A 108 1.77 -11.03 -5.91
N LEU A 109 3.09 -11.14 -5.91
CA LEU A 109 3.83 -12.21 -6.59
C LEU A 109 3.95 -13.50 -5.75
N GLY A 110 3.58 -13.47 -4.47
CA GLY A 110 3.78 -14.57 -3.54
C GLY A 110 5.24 -14.77 -3.09
N ASP A 111 6.13 -13.82 -3.38
CA ASP A 111 7.54 -13.87 -2.97
C ASP A 111 7.68 -13.42 -1.51
N THR A 112 7.40 -14.36 -0.60
CA THR A 112 7.40 -14.12 0.86
C THR A 112 8.77 -13.68 1.35
N ALA A 113 9.86 -14.21 0.79
CA ALA A 113 11.21 -13.89 1.21
C ALA A 113 11.53 -12.41 0.91
N LYS A 114 11.29 -11.99 -0.34
CA LYS A 114 11.53 -10.59 -0.72
C LYS A 114 10.57 -9.62 -0.06
N ALA A 115 9.32 -10.04 0.18
CA ALA A 115 8.36 -9.24 0.93
C ALA A 115 8.84 -8.97 2.36
N GLY A 116 9.31 -9.99 3.09
CA GLY A 116 9.83 -9.84 4.45
C GLY A 116 11.12 -9.00 4.53
N GLU A 117 12.05 -9.20 3.59
CA GLU A 117 13.27 -8.38 3.47
C GLU A 117 12.91 -6.90 3.23
N THR A 118 12.01 -6.64 2.29
CA THR A 118 11.61 -5.27 1.93
C THR A 118 10.84 -4.60 3.07
N ALA A 119 9.99 -5.34 3.80
CA ALA A 119 9.31 -4.82 4.99
C ALA A 119 10.31 -4.47 6.10
N THR A 120 11.37 -5.26 6.28
CA THR A 120 12.45 -4.95 7.23
C THR A 120 13.15 -3.65 6.86
N GLU A 121 13.50 -3.48 5.58
CA GLU A 121 14.14 -2.27 5.07
C GLU A 121 13.21 -1.04 5.21
N LEU A 122 11.93 -1.19 4.90
CA LEU A 122 10.93 -0.12 5.04
C LEU A 122 10.88 0.42 6.46
N LEU A 123 10.89 -0.45 7.48
CA LEU A 123 10.86 -0.07 8.89
C LEU A 123 12.12 0.69 9.35
N GLN A 124 13.23 0.57 8.63
CA GLN A 124 14.50 1.24 8.95
C GLN A 124 14.59 2.66 8.38
N THR A 125 13.64 3.07 7.55
CA THR A 125 13.63 4.40 6.93
C THR A 125 13.08 5.48 7.88
N ASP A 126 13.56 6.72 7.70
CA ASP A 126 13.12 7.85 8.51
C ASP A 126 11.70 8.33 8.15
N ASP A 127 11.31 8.21 6.87
CA ASP A 127 10.05 8.69 6.30
C ASP A 127 8.82 7.80 6.57
N LEU A 128 8.98 6.81 7.45
CA LEU A 128 7.93 5.89 7.85
C LEU A 128 6.69 6.64 8.39
N VAL A 129 5.51 6.24 7.92
CA VAL A 129 4.22 6.78 8.40
C VAL A 129 3.35 5.66 8.99
N ILE A 130 2.33 6.04 9.75
CA ILE A 130 1.47 5.06 10.44
C ILE A 130 0.74 4.10 9.49
N ALA A 131 0.48 4.52 8.25
CA ALA A 131 -0.13 3.67 7.23
C ALA A 131 0.78 2.49 6.84
N ASP A 132 2.10 2.64 6.93
CA ASP A 132 3.05 1.55 6.65
C ASP A 132 2.94 0.46 7.71
N ILE A 133 2.94 0.88 8.99
CA ILE A 133 2.76 -0.01 10.13
C ILE A 133 1.42 -0.74 10.06
N TYR A 134 0.34 -0.01 9.75
CA TYR A 134 -0.98 -0.60 9.57
C TYR A 134 -0.99 -1.64 8.43
N THR A 135 -0.36 -1.30 7.29
CA THR A 135 -0.27 -2.21 6.13
C THR A 135 0.54 -3.47 6.45
N ILE A 136 1.64 -3.34 7.19
CA ILE A 136 2.41 -4.50 7.68
C ILE A 136 1.52 -5.40 8.53
N PHE A 137 0.78 -4.86 9.51
CA PHE A 137 -0.13 -5.67 10.33
C PHE A 137 -1.25 -6.32 9.51
N ASP A 138 -1.84 -5.59 8.56
CA ASP A 138 -2.87 -6.13 7.66
C ASP A 138 -2.35 -7.33 6.88
N LEU A 139 -1.17 -7.22 6.28
CA LEU A 139 -0.62 -8.26 5.42
C LEU A 139 -0.07 -9.45 6.22
N PHE A 140 0.47 -9.21 7.41
CA PHE A 140 1.00 -10.28 8.26
C PHE A 140 -0.10 -11.08 8.97
N PHE A 141 -1.23 -10.44 9.32
CA PHE A 141 -2.25 -11.06 10.19
C PHE A 141 -3.65 -11.09 9.59
N TYR A 142 -4.14 -9.96 9.10
CA TYR A 142 -5.58 -9.85 8.85
C TYR A 142 -5.98 -10.31 7.44
N THR A 143 -5.08 -10.17 6.48
CA THR A 143 -5.20 -10.76 5.14
C THR A 143 -5.25 -12.29 5.24
N PRO A 144 -4.28 -12.98 5.87
CA PRO A 144 -4.35 -14.43 6.01
C PRO A 144 -5.54 -14.89 6.85
N LEU A 145 -5.92 -14.15 7.90
CA LEU A 145 -7.13 -14.45 8.68
C LEU A 145 -8.39 -14.44 7.80
N LYS A 146 -8.55 -13.41 6.96
CA LYS A 146 -9.70 -13.25 6.06
C LYS A 146 -9.72 -14.32 4.98
N GLU A 147 -8.56 -14.64 4.42
CA GLU A 147 -8.38 -15.65 3.39
C GLU A 147 -8.39 -17.08 3.92
N LYS A 148 -8.33 -17.24 5.26
CA LYS A 148 -8.20 -18.53 5.96
C LYS A 148 -6.94 -19.28 5.51
N SER A 149 -5.85 -18.55 5.30
CA SER A 149 -4.54 -19.07 4.94
C SER A 149 -3.58 -19.05 6.13
N GLU A 150 -2.42 -19.68 5.97
CA GLU A 150 -1.38 -19.67 6.99
C GLU A 150 -0.77 -18.28 7.15
N PHE A 151 -0.31 -17.95 8.36
CA PHE A 151 0.39 -16.71 8.68
C PHE A 151 1.86 -16.76 8.21
N THR A 152 2.09 -17.10 6.93
CA THR A 152 3.42 -17.43 6.39
C THR A 152 4.44 -16.29 6.59
N LEU A 153 4.06 -15.04 6.33
CA LEU A 153 4.95 -13.88 6.57
C LEU A 153 5.36 -13.76 8.03
N TYR A 154 4.42 -13.89 8.96
CA TYR A 154 4.72 -13.85 10.38
C TYR A 154 5.61 -15.02 10.82
N ALA A 155 5.35 -16.23 10.30
CA ALA A 155 6.14 -17.40 10.63
C ALA A 155 7.62 -17.28 10.21
N PHE A 156 7.90 -16.66 9.05
CA PHE A 156 9.26 -16.46 8.56
C PHE A 156 9.93 -15.17 9.05
N PHE A 157 9.15 -14.14 9.36
CA PHE A 157 9.65 -12.81 9.70
C PHE A 157 8.98 -12.23 10.97
N PRO A 158 8.96 -12.95 12.10
CA PRO A 158 8.32 -12.44 13.33
C PRO A 158 8.97 -11.13 13.81
N GLN A 159 10.28 -10.95 13.60
CA GLN A 159 11.03 -9.75 13.96
C GLN A 159 10.52 -8.48 13.27
N VAL A 160 9.91 -8.59 12.08
CA VAL A 160 9.31 -7.43 11.38
C VAL A 160 8.13 -6.89 12.19
N VAL A 161 7.34 -7.79 12.76
CA VAL A 161 6.20 -7.41 13.61
C VAL A 161 6.68 -6.83 14.92
N ASP A 162 7.66 -7.46 15.58
CA ASP A 162 8.21 -6.96 16.85
C ASP A 162 8.72 -5.52 16.69
N GLU A 163 9.44 -5.27 15.61
CA GLU A 163 9.98 -3.95 15.29
C GLU A 163 8.85 -2.97 14.93
N ALA A 164 7.88 -3.37 14.11
CA ALA A 164 6.72 -2.54 13.79
C ALA A 164 5.91 -2.15 15.02
N LEU A 165 5.72 -3.07 15.98
CA LEU A 165 5.07 -2.81 17.26
C LEU A 165 5.88 -1.83 18.11
N ARG A 166 7.19 -2.06 18.26
CA ARG A 166 8.10 -1.18 19.00
C ARG A 166 8.09 0.25 18.43
N ILE A 167 8.14 0.37 17.10
CA ILE A 167 8.05 1.65 16.39
C ILE A 167 6.68 2.30 16.63
N CYS A 168 5.59 1.53 16.51
CA CYS A 168 4.24 2.04 16.74
C CYS A 168 4.10 2.68 18.12
N GLU A 169 4.56 1.99 19.16
CA GLU A 169 4.46 2.44 20.54
C GLU A 169 5.34 3.64 20.86
N SER A 170 6.50 3.75 20.21
CA SER A 170 7.47 4.82 20.47
C SER A 170 7.23 6.08 19.64
N ARG A 171 6.98 5.93 18.33
CA ARG A 171 6.82 7.05 17.37
C ARG A 171 5.37 7.47 17.15
N PHE A 172 4.43 6.52 17.23
CA PHE A 172 3.04 6.74 16.80
C PHE A 172 2.04 6.64 17.96
N THR A 173 2.40 7.12 19.14
CA THR A 173 1.58 7.08 20.37
C THR A 173 0.16 7.64 20.20
N LYS A 174 -0.01 8.68 19.38
CA LYS A 174 -1.34 9.26 19.04
C LYS A 174 -2.26 8.27 18.31
N TYR A 175 -1.70 7.25 17.69
CA TYR A 175 -2.37 6.18 16.95
C TYR A 175 -2.36 4.86 17.74
N GLY A 176 -2.47 4.93 19.07
CA GLY A 176 -2.41 3.74 19.93
C GLY A 176 -3.38 2.61 19.54
N TYR A 177 -4.49 2.92 18.86
CA TYR A 177 -5.38 1.88 18.31
C TYR A 177 -4.71 1.00 17.25
N VAL A 178 -3.80 1.54 16.42
CA VAL A 178 -3.02 0.77 15.43
C VAL A 178 -2.05 -0.17 16.13
N CYS A 179 -1.45 0.25 17.24
CA CYS A 179 -0.54 -0.60 18.00
C CYS A 179 -1.31 -1.74 18.70
N LEU A 180 -2.48 -1.44 19.29
CA LEU A 180 -3.37 -2.46 19.86
C LEU A 180 -3.89 -3.42 18.78
N TYR A 181 -4.15 -2.91 17.57
CA TYR A 181 -4.50 -3.70 16.39
C TYR A 181 -3.39 -4.67 15.98
N GLY A 182 -2.14 -4.20 15.89
CA GLY A 182 -0.99 -5.08 15.63
C GLY A 182 -0.80 -6.14 16.70
N LYS A 183 -0.94 -5.76 17.99
CA LYS A 183 -0.86 -6.72 19.11
C LYS A 183 -1.94 -7.78 19.05
N ALA A 184 -3.17 -7.40 18.70
CA ALA A 184 -4.24 -8.36 18.50
C ALA A 184 -3.92 -9.32 17.35
N GLY A 185 -3.35 -8.82 16.26
CA GLY A 185 -2.90 -9.63 15.13
C GLY A 185 -1.86 -10.69 15.54
N SER A 186 -0.83 -10.28 16.29
CA SER A 186 0.18 -11.22 16.83
C SER A 186 -0.45 -12.27 17.75
N LEU A 187 -1.36 -11.87 18.64
CA LEU A 187 -2.10 -12.83 19.50
C LEU A 187 -2.94 -13.81 18.68
N ILE A 188 -3.51 -13.40 17.54
CA ILE A 188 -4.24 -14.31 16.64
C ILE A 188 -3.28 -15.33 16.03
N ALA A 189 -2.13 -14.87 15.53
CA ALA A 189 -1.14 -15.75 14.92
C ALA A 189 -0.51 -16.74 15.94
N ASP A 190 -0.45 -16.35 17.22
CA ASP A 190 0.05 -17.17 18.32
C ASP A 190 -1.05 -18.08 18.95
N HIS A 191 -2.22 -18.21 18.31
CA HIS A 191 -3.36 -19.01 18.80
C HIS A 191 -3.89 -18.58 20.19
N GLU A 192 -3.84 -17.28 20.47
CA GLU A 192 -4.37 -16.65 21.67
C GLU A 192 -5.65 -15.83 21.36
N GLU A 193 -6.56 -16.40 20.56
CA GLU A 193 -7.69 -15.66 19.95
C GLU A 193 -8.61 -15.02 21.00
N ASP A 194 -8.77 -15.63 22.19
CA ASP A 194 -9.55 -15.04 23.27
C ASP A 194 -8.95 -13.76 23.83
N LYS A 195 -7.62 -13.66 23.89
CA LYS A 195 -6.93 -12.42 24.28
C LYS A 195 -7.07 -11.39 23.16
N ALA A 196 -6.88 -11.81 21.91
CA ALA A 196 -7.02 -10.95 20.74
C ALA A 196 -8.43 -10.34 20.64
N LEU A 197 -9.47 -11.16 20.81
CA LEU A 197 -10.87 -10.73 20.82
C LEU A 197 -11.11 -9.66 21.88
N ARG A 198 -10.69 -9.88 23.13
CA ARG A 198 -10.83 -8.88 24.20
C ARG A 198 -10.16 -7.55 23.84
N LEU A 199 -8.99 -7.62 23.20
CA LEU A 199 -8.24 -6.44 22.78
C LEU A 199 -8.98 -5.69 21.67
N LEU A 200 -9.38 -6.38 20.60
CA LEU A 200 -10.13 -5.81 19.48
C LEU A 200 -11.48 -5.23 19.92
N GLU A 201 -12.21 -5.92 20.80
CA GLU A 201 -13.45 -5.43 21.38
C GLU A 201 -13.24 -4.15 22.21
N GLY A 202 -12.09 -4.01 22.88
CA GLY A 202 -11.68 -2.79 23.55
C GLY A 202 -11.40 -1.65 22.57
N VAL A 203 -10.75 -1.96 21.45
CA VAL A 203 -10.42 -0.98 20.39
C VAL A 203 -11.69 -0.45 19.72
N VAL A 204 -12.59 -1.32 19.25
CA VAL A 204 -13.80 -0.90 18.50
C VAL A 204 -14.77 -0.06 19.33
N LYS A 205 -14.76 -0.20 20.66
CA LYS A 205 -15.55 0.67 21.55
C LYS A 205 -15.13 2.14 21.49
N ARG A 206 -13.86 2.42 21.21
CA ARG A 206 -13.31 3.78 21.16
C ARG A 206 -13.08 4.26 19.72
N TYR A 207 -12.74 3.33 18.83
CA TYR A 207 -12.39 3.59 17.44
C TYR A 207 -13.17 2.62 16.55
N PRO A 208 -14.50 2.80 16.41
CA PRO A 208 -15.31 1.93 15.58
C PRO A 208 -14.87 2.05 14.12
N ARG A 209 -14.52 0.92 13.51
CA ARG A 209 -14.16 0.79 12.09
C ARG A 209 -14.80 -0.47 11.53
N ALA A 210 -15.31 -0.39 10.31
CA ALA A 210 -16.03 -1.50 9.69
C ALA A 210 -15.14 -2.76 9.65
N GLU A 211 -13.89 -2.60 9.24
CA GLU A 211 -12.91 -3.69 9.09
C GLU A 211 -12.65 -4.42 10.42
N LEU A 212 -12.57 -3.68 11.54
CA LEU A 212 -12.37 -4.30 12.85
C LEU A 212 -13.56 -5.16 13.28
N TYR A 213 -14.79 -4.72 12.96
CA TYR A 213 -15.97 -5.53 13.20
C TYR A 213 -16.02 -6.76 12.29
N GLU A 214 -15.54 -6.68 11.05
CA GLU A 214 -15.38 -7.85 10.17
C GLU A 214 -14.41 -8.86 10.80
N TYR A 215 -13.22 -8.43 11.24
CA TYR A 215 -12.24 -9.34 11.85
C TYR A 215 -12.75 -9.98 13.14
N ILE A 216 -13.42 -9.22 14.02
CA ILE A 216 -14.05 -9.77 15.22
C ILE A 216 -15.13 -10.80 14.81
N GLY A 217 -15.91 -10.51 13.78
CA GLY A 217 -16.89 -11.44 13.22
C GLY A 217 -16.25 -12.73 12.72
N ASP A 218 -15.14 -12.62 11.98
CA ASP A 218 -14.37 -13.77 11.48
C ASP A 218 -13.83 -14.65 12.62
N LEU A 219 -13.32 -14.05 13.69
CA LEU A 219 -12.85 -14.78 14.87
C LEU A 219 -14.00 -15.53 15.57
N TYR A 220 -15.14 -14.89 15.81
CA TYR A 220 -16.32 -15.56 16.38
C TYR A 220 -16.85 -16.67 15.48
N ARG A 221 -16.85 -16.47 14.17
CA ARG A 221 -17.25 -17.49 13.20
C ARG A 221 -16.33 -18.70 13.26
N ASN A 222 -15.02 -18.49 13.37
CA ASN A 222 -14.02 -19.56 13.47
C ASN A 222 -14.18 -20.37 14.78
N LYS A 223 -14.65 -19.73 15.86
CA LYS A 223 -15.03 -20.39 17.12
C LYS A 223 -16.39 -21.11 17.08
N GLY A 224 -17.13 -21.00 15.97
CA GLY A 224 -18.47 -21.59 15.83
C GLY A 224 -19.62 -20.73 16.39
N GLU A 225 -19.33 -19.53 16.89
CA GLU A 225 -20.31 -18.60 17.47
C GLU A 225 -21.03 -17.78 16.39
N LYS A 226 -21.76 -18.48 15.51
CA LYS A 226 -22.34 -17.91 14.28
C LYS A 226 -23.25 -16.69 14.53
N THR A 227 -24.07 -16.73 15.57
CA THR A 227 -25.00 -15.64 15.90
C THR A 227 -24.24 -14.37 16.30
N VAL A 228 -23.19 -14.52 17.11
CA VAL A 228 -22.34 -13.39 17.52
C VAL A 228 -21.62 -12.81 16.31
N ALA A 229 -21.03 -13.68 15.49
CA ALA A 229 -20.38 -13.29 14.24
C ALA A 229 -21.30 -12.50 13.32
N GLN A 230 -22.53 -12.96 13.09
CA GLN A 230 -23.54 -12.25 12.29
C GLN A 230 -23.82 -10.85 12.82
N GLY A 231 -23.96 -10.71 14.15
CA GLY A 231 -24.13 -9.39 14.78
C GLY A 231 -22.95 -8.44 14.49
N ARG A 232 -21.72 -8.96 14.51
CA ARG A 232 -20.51 -8.17 14.20
C ARG A 232 -20.45 -7.78 12.72
N TYR A 233 -20.74 -8.69 11.80
CA TYR A 233 -20.82 -8.34 10.37
C TYR A 233 -21.90 -7.30 10.08
N GLN A 234 -23.04 -7.35 10.77
CA GLN A 234 -24.07 -6.33 10.64
C GLN A 234 -23.57 -4.96 11.11
N GLN A 235 -22.81 -4.90 12.22
CA GLN A 235 -22.18 -3.66 12.67
C GLN A 235 -21.17 -3.12 11.66
N ALA A 236 -20.35 -4.00 11.06
CA ALA A 236 -19.43 -3.62 10.00
C ALA A 236 -20.16 -2.99 8.80
N PHE A 237 -21.23 -3.66 8.33
CA PHE A 237 -22.06 -3.19 7.23
C PHE A 237 -22.67 -1.81 7.50
N LEU A 238 -23.29 -1.62 8.67
CA LEU A 238 -23.91 -0.33 9.04
C LEU A 238 -22.90 0.82 9.12
N LEU A 239 -21.66 0.53 9.52
CA LEU A 239 -20.58 1.52 9.53
C LEU A 239 -20.05 1.83 8.12
N ALA A 240 -19.95 0.83 7.25
CA ALA A 240 -19.52 1.06 5.88
C ALA A 240 -20.53 1.91 5.08
N GLU A 241 -21.84 1.73 5.34
CA GLU A 241 -22.88 2.54 4.69
C GLU A 241 -22.95 3.99 5.20
N SER A 242 -22.59 4.23 6.46
CA SER A 242 -22.65 5.58 7.04
C SER A 242 -21.51 6.51 6.60
N PHE A 243 -20.47 5.95 5.96
CA PHE A 243 -19.36 6.69 5.36
C PHE A 243 -19.21 6.31 3.87
N PRO A 244 -20.09 6.82 2.98
CA PRO A 244 -19.96 6.57 1.55
C PRO A 244 -18.61 7.10 1.03
N LYS A 245 -17.96 6.27 0.19
CA LYS A 245 -16.67 6.53 -0.45
C LYS A 245 -16.67 7.79 -1.31
#